data_AF-A0A2G2Z7C4-F1
#
_entry.id   AF-A0A2G2Z7C4-F1
#
_cell.length_a   1.000
_cell.length_b   1.000
_cell.length_c   1.000
_cell.angle_alpha   90.00
_cell.angle_beta   90.00
_cell.angle_gamma   90.00
#
_symmetry.space_group_name_H-M   'P 1'
#
loop_
_entity.id
_entity.type
_entity.pdbx_description
1 polymer ?
#
loop_
_entity_poly.entity_id
_entity_poly.type
_entity_poly.pdbx_seq_one_letter_code
_entity_poly.pdbx_strand_id
1 'polypeptide(L)' 'MCSRQPEVLWAQRSEKVYLTISLPEAKDVSLKCEPDGVFNFSAVGVNGDSFSVTVQIFGNISPEV' A
#
# COMPACT_ATOMS: atom_id res chain seq x y z
N MET A 1 -7.94 13.08 -13.01
CA MET A 1 -8.84 12.15 -12.29
C MET A 1 -8.20 11.94 -10.93
N CYS A 2 -8.90 12.29 -9.85
CA CYS A 2 -8.35 12.24 -8.48
C CYS A 2 -8.44 10.80 -7.97
N SER A 3 -7.31 10.19 -7.61
CA SER A 3 -7.31 8.90 -6.90
C SER A 3 -7.71 9.13 -5.44
N ARG A 4 -8.51 8.22 -4.90
CA ARG A 4 -8.89 8.24 -3.49
C ARG A 4 -7.81 7.58 -2.66
N GLN A 5 -7.66 8.04 -1.42
CA GLN A 5 -6.74 7.41 -0.48
C GLN A 5 -7.53 6.46 0.42
N PRO A 6 -7.24 5.14 0.39
CA PRO A 6 -7.90 4.20 1.29
C PRO A 6 -7.41 4.40 2.72
N GLU A 7 -8.16 3.88 3.70
CA GLU A 7 -7.65 3.77 5.05
C GLU A 7 -6.51 2.75 5.10
N VAL A 8 -5.42 3.14 5.77
CA VAL A 8 -4.24 2.28 5.95
C VAL A 8 -3.97 2.14 7.43
N LEU A 9 -4.07 0.92 7.92
CA LEU A 9 -3.63 0.54 9.26
C LEU A 9 -2.23 -0.04 9.17
N TRP A 10 -1.43 0.15 10.22
CA TRP A 10 -0.07 -0.37 10.27
C TRP A 10 0.22 -1.03 11.60
N ALA A 11 1.10 -2.02 11.56
CA ALA A 11 1.64 -2.68 12.74
C ALA A 11 3.08 -3.12 12.47
N GLN A 12 3.91 -3.12 13.51
CA GLN A 12 5.30 -3.54 13.43
C GLN A 12 5.57 -4.71 14.38
N ARG A 13 6.34 -5.68 13.91
CA ARG A 13 6.98 -6.75 14.69
C ARG A 13 8.50 -6.57 14.65
N SER A 14 9.24 -7.45 15.32
CA SER A 14 10.70 -7.32 15.46
C SER A 14 11.43 -7.15 14.12
N GLU A 15 10.97 -7.81 13.05
CA GLU A 15 11.66 -7.81 11.74
C GLU A 15 10.75 -7.43 10.56
N LYS A 16 9.47 -7.13 10.80
CA LYS A 16 8.48 -6.93 9.74
C LYS A 16 7.54 -5.79 10.05
N VAL A 17 7.15 -5.06 9.01
CA VAL A 17 6.08 -4.06 9.05
C VAL A 17 4.93 -4.57 8.20
N TYR A 18 3.73 -4.56 8.76
CA TYR A 18 2.50 -4.94 8.09
C TYR A 18 1.69 -3.68 7.80
N LEU A 19 1.32 -3.51 6.53
CA LEU A 19 0.36 -2.51 6.09
C LEU A 19 -0.95 -3.22 5.72
N THR A 20 -2.05 -2.81 6.34
CA THR A 20 -3.39 -3.31 6.04
C THR A 20 -4.15 -2.19 5.32
N ILE A 21 -4.52 -2.44 4.08
CA ILE A 21 -5.25 -1.48 3.24
C ILE A 21 -6.73 -1.87 3.22
N SER A 22 -7.58 -1.04 3.81
CA SER A 22 -9.02 -1.26 3.89
C SER A 22 -9.69 -0.93 2.55
N LEU A 23 -9.64 -1.87 1.60
CA LEU A 23 -10.31 -1.73 0.30
C LEU A 23 -11.08 -3.01 -0.07
N PRO A 24 -12.42 -3.00 0.03
CA PRO A 24 -13.26 -4.14 -0.36
C PRO A 24 -13.21 -4.40 -1.88
N GLU A 25 -13.15 -5.68 -2.26
CA GLU A 25 -13.18 -6.14 -3.67
C GLU A 25 -12.18 -5.41 -4.57
N ALA A 26 -10.96 -5.20 -4.06
CA ALA A 26 -9.89 -4.54 -4.81
C ALA A 26 -9.51 -5.33 -6.07
N LYS A 27 -9.51 -4.64 -7.21
CA LYS A 27 -9.09 -5.16 -8.52
C LYS A 27 -7.86 -4.41 -9.02
N ASP A 28 -7.15 -5.00 -9.98
CA ASP A 28 -5.96 -4.41 -10.61
C ASP A 28 -4.93 -3.91 -9.57
N VAL A 29 -4.74 -4.71 -8.52
CA VAL A 29 -3.83 -4.37 -7.42
C VAL A 29 -2.39 -4.35 -7.94
N SER A 30 -1.74 -3.21 -7.76
CA SER A 30 -0.33 -3.00 -8.06
C SER A 30 0.40 -2.56 -6.80
N LEU A 31 1.51 -3.24 -6.52
CA LEU A 31 2.37 -2.99 -5.37
C LEU A 31 3.80 -2.78 -5.88
N LYS A 32 4.41 -1.67 -5.49
CA LYS A 32 5.83 -1.40 -5.76
C LYS A 32 6.50 -0.99 -4.46
N CYS A 33 7.55 -1.72 -4.10
CA CYS A 33 8.43 -1.37 -3.00
C CYS A 33 9.76 -0.95 -3.61
N GLU A 34 10.07 0.33 -3.49
CA GLU A 34 11.33 0.87 -3.96
C GLU A 34 12.44 0.62 -2.91
N PRO A 35 13.72 0.52 -3.32
CA PRO A 35 14.83 0.23 -2.41
C PRO A 35 15.08 1.31 -1.34
N ASP A 36 14.55 2.50 -1.53
CA ASP A 36 14.65 3.65 -0.62
C ASP A 36 13.57 3.66 0.48
N GLY A 37 12.77 2.59 0.57
CA GLY A 37 11.71 2.46 1.55
C GLY A 37 10.38 3.11 1.15
N VAL A 38 10.23 3.52 -0.12
CA VAL A 38 8.94 3.98 -0.65
C VAL A 38 8.07 2.78 -1.02
N PHE A 39 6.93 2.66 -0.35
CA PHE A 39 5.89 1.69 -0.71
C PHE A 39 4.77 2.39 -1.47
N ASN A 40 4.46 1.91 -2.67
CA ASN A 40 3.38 2.40 -3.51
C ASN A 40 2.34 1.31 -3.72
N PHE A 41 1.09 1.66 -3.46
CA PHE A 41 -0.08 0.83 -3.75
C PHE A 41 -1.01 1.57 -4.70
N SER A 42 -1.56 0.85 -5.66
CA SER A 42 -2.74 1.28 -6.41
C SER A 42 -3.69 0.14 -6.66
N ALA A 43 -4.99 0.43 -6.71
CA ALA A 43 -6.02 -0.53 -7.04
C ALA A 43 -7.28 0.17 -7.57
N VAL A 44 -8.19 -0.62 -8.12
CA VAL A 44 -9.55 -0.19 -8.50
C VAL A 44 -10.52 -0.78 -7.48
N GLY A 45 -11.32 0.08 -6.85
CA GLY A 45 -12.36 -0.35 -5.90
C GLY A 45 -13.60 -0.90 -6.61
N VAL A 46 -14.53 -1.45 -5.83
CA VAL A 46 -15.77 -2.06 -6.32
C VAL A 46 -16.61 -1.16 -7.25
N ASN A 47 -16.57 0.16 -7.05
CA ASN A 47 -17.32 1.14 -7.84
C ASN A 47 -16.56 1.66 -9.07
N GLY A 48 -15.39 1.09 -9.39
CA GLY A 48 -14.52 1.57 -10.46
C GLY A 48 -13.68 2.81 -10.08
N ASP A 49 -13.81 3.33 -8.86
CA ASP A 49 -12.95 4.39 -8.33
C ASP A 49 -11.50 3.90 -8.22
N SER A 50 -10.54 4.70 -8.67
CA SER A 50 -9.11 4.43 -8.48
C SER A 50 -8.66 4.82 -7.08
N PHE A 51 -7.94 3.92 -6.42
CA PHE A 51 -7.32 4.12 -5.11
C PHE A 51 -5.80 4.07 -5.22
N SER A 52 -5.12 4.94 -4.50
CA SER A 52 -3.66 4.91 -4.40
C SER A 52 -3.19 5.41 -3.05
N VAL A 53 -2.11 4.81 -2.54
CA VAL A 53 -1.40 5.33 -1.37
C VAL A 53 0.10 5.11 -1.54
N THR A 54 0.86 6.15 -1.19
CA THR A 54 2.31 6.08 -1.06
C THR A 54 2.66 6.24 0.42
N VAL A 55 3.48 5.33 0.93
CA VAL A 55 3.96 5.34 2.31
C VAL A 55 5.48 5.35 2.29
N GLN A 56 6.08 6.35 2.94
CA GLN A 56 7.53 6.38 3.18
C GLN A 56 7.82 5.68 4.49
N ILE A 57 8.55 4.57 4.44
CA ILE A 57 9.00 3.89 5.65
C ILE A 57 10.31 4.54 6.12
N PHE A 58 10.42 4.77 7.43
CA PHE A 58 11.55 5.48 8.02
C PHE A 58 12.89 4.72 7.89
N GLY A 59 12.85 3.38 7.95
CA GLY A 59 14.03 2.53 7.83
C GLY A 59 14.06 1.78 6.49
N ASN A 60 15.21 1.16 6.20
CA ASN A 60 15.32 0.27 5.05
C ASN A 60 14.37 -0.90 5.21
N ILE A 61 13.58 -1.14 4.18
CA ILE A 61 12.69 -2.28 4.06
C ILE A 61 12.96 -3.00 2.74
N SER A 62 12.93 -4.32 2.79
CA SER A 62 12.94 -5.17 1.60
C SER A 62 11.59 -5.87 1.50
N PRO A 63 10.99 -5.98 0.30
CA PRO A 63 9.82 -6.83 0.12
C PRO A 63 10.15 -8.27 0.53
N GLU A 64 9.19 -8.94 1.17
CA GLU A 64 9.35 -10.36 1.51
C GLU A 64 9.31 -11.19 0.20
N VAL A 65 10.23 -12.15 0.07
CA VAL A 65 10.40 -13.02 -1.12
C VAL A 65 9.49 -14.22 -1.05
#